data_AF-A0A099NR04-F1
#
_entry.id   AF-A0A099NR04-F1
#
_cell.length_a   1.000
_cell.length_b   1.000
_cell.length_c   1.000
_cell.angle_alpha   90.00
_cell.angle_beta   90.00
_cell.angle_gamma   90.00
#
_symmetry.space_group_name_H-M   'P 1'
#
loop_
_entity.id
_entity.type
_entity.pdbx_description
1 polymer ?
#
loop_
_entity_poly.entity_id
_entity_poly.type
_entity_poly.pdbx_seq_one_letter_code
_entity_poly.pdbx_strand_id
1 'polypeptide(L)'
;GDLVLVHRDAFGVNIRYTKIQPVWYGPYRLVKKINDNAYEVDLPVINLKDRESNVQWIKYYKENPNIYQEPPRTEREMLARINEMTGIGGWSEESGKEKTYDVLWKDCDQTLARKVPERIFNQADLSLRQSLMHNAKSIQKNEQA
;
A
#
# COMPACT_ATOMS: atom_id res chain seq x y z
N GLY A 1 -16.08 12.59 -9.51
CA GLY A 1 -15.31 13.79 -9.15
C GLY A 1 -13.87 13.38 -9.10
N ASP A 2 -12.99 14.20 -9.64
CA ASP A 2 -11.56 13.89 -9.68
C ASP A 2 -10.98 13.83 -8.26
N LEU A 3 -9.92 13.04 -8.08
CA LEU A 3 -9.19 12.98 -6.83
C LEU A 3 -8.17 14.12 -6.77
N VAL A 4 -8.11 14.79 -5.63
CA VAL A 4 -7.23 15.92 -5.40
C VAL A 4 -6.57 15.85 -4.04
N LEU A 5 -5.33 16.32 -3.95
CA LEU A 5 -4.62 16.60 -2.72
C LEU A 5 -4.88 18.04 -2.29
N VAL A 6 -5.07 18.27 -1.00
CA VAL A 6 -5.26 19.61 -0.43
C VAL A 6 -4.03 20.00 0.38
N HIS A 7 -3.52 21.20 0.14
CA HIS A 7 -2.36 21.72 0.86
C HIS A 7 -2.72 22.00 2.32
N ARG A 8 -1.79 21.77 3.25
CA ARG A 8 -2.02 22.01 4.68
C ARG A 8 -2.48 23.44 5.02
N ASP A 9 -2.00 24.42 4.26
CA ASP A 9 -2.30 25.83 4.51
C ASP A 9 -3.76 26.18 4.14
N ALA A 10 -4.46 25.30 3.41
CA ALA A 10 -5.88 25.49 3.07
C ALA A 10 -6.80 25.43 4.30
N PHE A 11 -6.40 24.70 5.33
CA PHE A 11 -7.22 24.49 6.52
C PHE A 11 -7.20 25.69 7.48
N GLY A 12 -6.42 26.74 7.20
CA GLY A 12 -6.42 28.00 7.97
C GLY A 12 -5.97 27.87 9.43
N VAL A 13 -5.61 26.67 9.90
CA VAL A 13 -5.23 26.41 11.28
C VAL A 13 -3.74 26.69 11.45
N ASN A 14 -3.41 27.45 12.49
CA ASN A 14 -2.03 27.65 12.96
C ASN A 14 -1.53 26.37 13.65
N ILE A 15 -1.45 25.28 12.89
CA ILE A 15 -0.89 24.02 13.35
C ILE A 15 0.58 24.30 13.64
N ARG A 16 1.00 24.13 14.90
CA ARG A 16 2.41 24.25 15.25
C ARG A 16 3.21 23.33 14.33
N TYR A 17 4.10 23.94 13.55
CA TYR A 17 4.95 23.22 12.61
C TYR A 17 5.73 22.13 13.35
N THR A 18 5.59 20.89 12.89
CA THR A 18 6.50 19.80 13.26
C THR A 18 7.18 19.26 12.01
N LYS A 19 8.45 18.85 12.14
CA LYS A 19 9.29 18.41 11.02
C LYS A 19 8.71 17.24 10.21
N ILE A 20 7.73 16.52 10.76
CA ILE A 20 7.14 15.30 10.20
C ILE A 20 5.72 15.50 9.67
N GLN A 21 5.19 16.74 9.65
CA GLN A 21 3.86 16.99 9.12
C GLN A 21 3.82 16.91 7.58
N PRO A 22 2.84 16.20 7.00
CA PRO A 22 2.68 16.16 5.55
C PRO A 22 2.27 17.55 5.01
N VAL A 23 2.81 17.88 3.84
CA VAL A 23 2.53 19.16 3.15
C VAL A 23 1.19 19.11 2.42
N TRP A 24 0.81 17.93 1.93
CA TRP A 24 -0.40 17.66 1.17
C TRP A 24 -1.19 16.54 1.87
N TYR A 25 -2.48 16.75 2.05
CA TYR A 25 -3.39 15.80 2.67
C TYR A 25 -4.28 15.14 1.65
N GLY A 26 -4.44 13.81 1.82
CA GLY A 26 -5.46 12.93 1.25
C GLY A 26 -5.55 12.92 -0.28
N PRO A 27 -5.97 11.82 -0.90
CA PRO A 27 -6.78 11.94 -2.10
C PRO A 27 -8.23 12.21 -1.66
N TYR A 28 -8.69 13.44 -1.81
CA TYR A 28 -10.08 13.84 -1.57
C TYR A 28 -10.85 13.96 -2.88
N ARG A 29 -12.17 13.78 -2.83
CA ARG A 29 -13.00 13.88 -4.02
C ARG A 29 -13.44 15.32 -4.26
N LEU A 30 -13.21 15.82 -5.47
CA LEU A 30 -13.78 17.09 -5.94
C LEU A 30 -15.28 16.92 -6.12
N VAL A 31 -16.08 17.72 -5.41
CA VAL A 31 -17.55 17.64 -5.43
C VAL A 31 -18.12 18.59 -6.47
N LYS A 32 -17.80 19.88 -6.34
CA LYS A 32 -18.41 20.94 -7.13
C LYS A 32 -17.42 22.08 -7.38
N LYS A 33 -17.54 22.71 -8.54
CA LYS A 33 -16.90 24.01 -8.80
C LYS A 33 -17.82 25.12 -8.29
N ILE A 34 -17.34 25.90 -7.33
CA ILE A 34 -18.09 27.06 -6.80
C ILE A 34 -17.84 28.23 -7.74
N ASN A 35 -16.56 28.60 -7.93
CA ASN A 35 -16.09 29.67 -8.81
C ASN A 35 -14.86 29.20 -9.60
N ASP A 36 -14.31 30.01 -10.52
CA ASP A 36 -13.06 29.67 -11.24
C ASP A 36 -11.86 29.44 -10.32
N ASN A 37 -11.85 30.10 -9.15
CA ASN A 37 -10.74 30.05 -8.19
C ASN A 37 -11.02 29.16 -6.97
N ALA A 38 -12.22 28.59 -6.84
CA ALA A 38 -12.64 27.88 -5.62
C ALA A 38 -13.45 26.63 -5.95
N TYR A 39 -13.07 25.52 -5.34
CA TYR A 39 -13.71 24.23 -5.48
C TYR A 39 -14.15 23.68 -4.13
N GLU A 40 -15.25 22.95 -4.14
CA GLU A 40 -15.74 22.19 -3.00
C GLU A 40 -15.10 20.80 -3.02
N VAL A 41 -14.39 20.47 -1.94
CA VAL A 41 -13.71 19.20 -1.71
C VAL A 41 -14.41 18.42 -0.60
N ASP A 42 -14.64 17.13 -0.83
CA ASP A 42 -15.24 16.24 0.15
C ASP A 42 -14.22 15.89 1.24
N LEU A 43 -14.28 16.63 2.34
CA LEU A 43 -13.46 16.41 3.52
C LEU A 43 -14.27 15.66 4.60
N PRO A 44 -13.64 14.72 5.32
CA PRO A 44 -14.30 13.96 6.38
C PRO A 44 -14.67 14.81 7.62
N VAL A 45 -14.12 16.03 7.72
CA VAL A 45 -14.46 16.96 8.82
C VAL A 45 -15.75 17.72 8.49
N ILE A 46 -16.57 17.88 9.53
CA ILE A 46 -18.02 18.11 9.48
C ILE A 46 -18.38 19.57 9.13
N ASN A 47 -17.43 20.51 9.17
CA ASN A 47 -17.69 21.92 8.89
C ASN A 47 -17.75 22.20 7.38
N LEU A 48 -18.91 22.67 6.91
CA LEU A 48 -19.15 23.07 5.51
C LEU A 48 -18.16 24.14 5.02
N LYS A 49 -17.68 25.02 5.89
CA LYS A 49 -16.75 26.11 5.54
C LYS A 49 -15.36 25.61 5.14
N ASP A 50 -14.91 24.50 5.72
CA ASP A 50 -13.57 23.96 5.45
C ASP A 50 -13.53 23.18 4.13
N ARG A 51 -14.70 22.90 3.52
CA ARG A 51 -14.84 22.19 2.25
C ARG A 51 -14.56 23.08 1.04
N GLU A 52 -14.59 24.39 1.20
CA GLU A 52 -14.28 25.35 0.14
C GLU A 52 -12.76 25.59 0.10
N SER A 53 -12.09 25.07 -0.92
CA SER A 53 -10.64 25.22 -1.09
C SER A 53 -10.31 26.02 -2.34
N ASN A 54 -9.35 26.93 -2.21
CA ASN A 54 -8.83 27.67 -3.35
C ASN A 54 -8.03 26.74 -4.28
N VAL A 55 -8.16 26.93 -5.60
CA VAL A 55 -7.44 26.12 -6.62
C VAL A 55 -5.93 26.10 -6.42
N GLN A 56 -5.33 27.18 -5.89
CA GLN A 56 -3.90 27.27 -5.61
C GLN A 56 -3.42 26.25 -4.56
N TRP A 57 -4.34 25.78 -3.71
CA TRP A 57 -4.08 24.80 -2.66
C TRP A 57 -4.56 23.40 -3.01
N ILE A 58 -4.98 23.21 -4.27
CA ILE A 58 -5.49 21.94 -4.78
C ILE A 58 -4.52 21.43 -5.83
N LYS A 59 -4.11 20.17 -5.69
CA LYS A 59 -3.30 19.48 -6.69
C LYS A 59 -4.03 18.22 -7.12
N TYR A 60 -4.17 17.98 -8.42
CA TYR A 60 -4.75 16.72 -8.89
C TYR A 60 -3.92 15.52 -8.42
N TYR A 61 -4.59 14.57 -7.78
CA TYR A 61 -4.01 13.29 -7.44
C TYR A 61 -3.97 12.45 -8.70
N LYS A 62 -2.76 12.13 -9.15
CA LYS A 62 -2.51 11.14 -10.18
C LYS A 62 -1.94 9.93 -9.50
N GLU A 63 -2.72 8.86 -9.41
CA GLU A 63 -2.19 7.56 -9.03
C GLU A 63 -1.11 7.19 -10.05
N ASN A 64 0.11 6.96 -9.58
CA ASN A 64 1.17 6.48 -10.43
C ASN A 64 1.13 4.95 -10.40
N PRO A 65 0.65 4.28 -11.47
CA PRO A 65 0.51 2.83 -11.46
C PRO A 65 1.86 2.10 -11.39
N ASN A 66 2.97 2.80 -11.66
CA ASN A 66 4.32 2.23 -11.73
C ASN A 66 5.14 2.44 -10.44
N ILE A 67 4.52 2.73 -9.29
CA ILE A 67 5.26 2.82 -8.01
C ILE A 67 5.75 1.43 -7.59
N TYR A 68 4.94 0.41 -7.86
CA TYR A 68 5.25 -0.97 -7.51
C TYR A 68 5.83 -1.72 -8.71
N GLN A 69 6.80 -2.59 -8.43
CA GLN A 69 7.22 -3.61 -9.36
C GLN A 69 6.16 -4.70 -9.45
N GLU A 70 6.07 -5.35 -10.61
CA GLU A 70 5.23 -6.53 -10.72
C GLU A 70 5.90 -7.72 -10.01
N PRO A 71 5.11 -8.54 -9.30
CA PRO A 71 5.61 -9.77 -8.70
C PRO A 71 5.95 -10.79 -9.80
N PRO A 72 6.93 -11.68 -9.56
CA PRO A 72 7.39 -12.63 -10.57
C PRO A 72 6.25 -13.55 -11.03
N ARG A 73 6.15 -13.71 -12.35
CA ARG A 73 5.06 -14.47 -12.99
C ARG A 73 5.51 -15.89 -13.35
N THR A 74 6.77 -16.04 -13.73
CA THR A 74 7.33 -17.33 -14.16
C THR A 74 8.24 -17.93 -13.09
N GLU A 75 8.40 -19.25 -13.09
CA GLU A 75 9.30 -19.92 -12.13
C GLU A 75 10.75 -19.44 -12.26
N ARG A 76 11.20 -19.14 -13.48
CA ARG A 76 12.54 -18.61 -13.73
C ARG A 76 12.75 -17.26 -13.03
N GLU A 77 11.75 -16.39 -13.07
CA GLU A 77 11.80 -15.11 -12.36
C GLU A 77 11.71 -15.29 -10.84
N MET A 78 10.86 -16.21 -10.37
CA MET A 78 10.76 -16.53 -8.94
C MET A 78 12.10 -16.99 -8.38
N LEU A 79 12.81 -17.85 -9.11
CA LEU A 79 14.13 -18.32 -8.74
C LEU A 79 15.16 -17.20 -8.73
N ALA A 80 15.16 -16.35 -9.76
CA ALA A 80 16.09 -15.22 -9.84
C ALA A 80 15.90 -14.21 -8.70
N ARG A 81 14.66 -14.02 -8.23
CA ARG A 81 14.30 -13.04 -7.20
C ARG A 81 14.02 -13.66 -5.85
N ILE A 82 14.30 -14.96 -5.64
CA ILE A 82 13.80 -15.70 -4.47
C ILE A 82 14.23 -15.08 -3.13
N ASN A 83 15.36 -14.38 -3.09
CA ASN A 83 15.85 -13.72 -1.89
C ASN A 83 15.21 -12.33 -1.63
N GLU A 84 14.30 -11.87 -2.51
CA GLU A 84 13.53 -10.62 -2.37
C GLU A 84 12.15 -10.86 -1.71
N MET A 85 11.88 -12.06 -1.22
CA MET A 85 10.65 -12.34 -0.48
C MET A 85 10.62 -11.54 0.83
N THR A 86 9.50 -10.89 1.12
CA THR A 86 9.33 -10.04 2.31
C THR A 86 8.39 -10.64 3.35
N GLY A 87 7.43 -11.46 2.93
CA GLY A 87 6.42 -12.02 3.81
C GLY A 87 5.73 -13.24 3.24
N ILE A 88 5.09 -14.01 4.12
CA ILE A 88 4.20 -15.12 3.75
C ILE A 88 2.81 -14.72 4.24
N GLY A 89 1.86 -14.58 3.30
CA GLY A 89 0.46 -14.31 3.60
C GLY A 89 -0.32 -15.57 3.97
N GLY A 90 0.14 -16.74 3.55
CA GLY A 90 -0.47 -18.02 3.90
C GLY A 90 0.24 -19.19 3.24
N TRP A 91 -0.17 -20.41 3.57
CA TRP A 91 0.27 -21.61 2.88
C TRP A 91 -0.87 -22.61 2.76
N SER A 92 -0.93 -23.31 1.63
CA SER A 92 -1.88 -24.40 1.42
C SER A 92 -1.17 -25.73 1.58
N GLU A 93 -1.71 -26.59 2.43
CA GLU A 93 -1.28 -27.98 2.58
C GLU A 93 -2.49 -28.87 2.26
N GLU A 94 -2.55 -29.36 1.01
CA GLU A 94 -3.60 -30.25 0.55
C GLU A 94 -3.02 -31.65 0.36
N SER A 95 -3.65 -32.66 0.97
CA SER A 95 -3.19 -34.05 0.93
C SER A 95 -3.07 -34.55 -0.51
N GLY A 96 -1.83 -34.74 -0.99
CA GLY A 96 -1.53 -35.21 -2.34
C GLY A 96 -1.08 -34.13 -3.34
N LYS A 97 -0.98 -32.85 -2.94
CA LYS A 97 -0.40 -31.78 -3.76
C LYS A 97 0.86 -31.22 -3.11
N GLU A 98 1.74 -30.64 -3.92
CA GLU A 98 2.91 -29.91 -3.42
C GLU A 98 2.45 -28.73 -2.57
N LYS A 99 3.08 -28.55 -1.41
CA LYS A 99 2.82 -27.42 -0.53
C LYS A 99 3.15 -26.11 -1.25
N THR A 100 2.23 -25.15 -1.18
CA THR A 100 2.44 -23.82 -1.79
C THR A 100 2.35 -22.72 -0.76
N TYR A 101 3.19 -21.70 -0.92
CA TYR A 101 3.26 -20.53 -0.06
C TYR A 101 2.76 -19.32 -0.85
N ASP A 102 1.83 -18.56 -0.28
CA ASP A 102 1.41 -17.27 -0.80
C ASP A 102 2.40 -16.22 -0.29
N VAL A 103 3.29 -15.77 -1.16
CA VAL A 103 4.46 -14.95 -0.82
C VAL A 103 4.30 -13.51 -1.31
N LEU A 104 4.71 -12.57 -0.45
CA LEU A 104 4.85 -11.15 -0.74
C LEU A 104 6.29 -10.83 -1.16
N TRP A 105 6.42 -9.92 -2.12
CA TRP A 105 7.70 -9.58 -2.75
C TRP A 105 8.11 -8.15 -2.42
N LYS A 106 9.41 -7.91 -2.39
CA LYS A 106 9.96 -6.57 -2.16
C LYS A 106 9.56 -5.62 -3.29
N ASP A 107 9.21 -4.39 -2.90
CA ASP A 107 8.82 -3.30 -3.80
C ASP A 107 7.62 -3.64 -4.71
N CYS A 108 6.86 -4.67 -4.37
CA CYS A 108 5.60 -5.05 -5.01
C CYS A 108 4.41 -4.59 -4.16
N ASP A 109 3.25 -4.49 -4.80
CA ASP A 109 1.99 -4.25 -4.10
C ASP A 109 1.75 -5.39 -3.09
N GLN A 110 1.58 -5.04 -1.81
CA GLN A 110 1.40 -6.00 -0.72
C GLN A 110 0.04 -6.71 -0.76
N THR A 111 -0.90 -6.22 -1.57
CA THR A 111 -2.16 -6.92 -1.84
C THR A 111 -1.99 -8.06 -2.86
N LEU A 112 -0.87 -8.09 -3.60
CA LEU A 112 -0.61 -9.05 -4.68
C LEU A 112 0.39 -10.12 -4.24
N ALA A 113 -0.09 -11.11 -3.48
CA ALA A 113 0.68 -12.30 -3.18
C ALA A 113 0.81 -13.23 -4.40
N ARG A 114 1.93 -13.96 -4.49
CA ARG A 114 2.13 -15.02 -5.50
C ARG A 114 2.38 -16.37 -4.86
N LYS A 115 1.80 -17.39 -5.48
CA LYS A 115 1.99 -18.79 -5.12
C LYS A 115 3.39 -19.24 -5.51
N VAL A 116 4.17 -19.64 -4.52
CA VAL A 116 5.50 -20.21 -4.67
C VAL A 116 5.46 -21.67 -4.20
N PRO A 117 5.77 -22.65 -5.08
CA PRO A 117 5.90 -24.05 -4.69
C PRO A 117 7.04 -24.26 -3.69
N GLU A 118 6.90 -25.24 -2.81
CA GLU A 118 7.90 -25.55 -1.77
C GLU A 118 9.30 -25.84 -2.35
N ARG A 119 9.41 -26.51 -3.50
CA ARG A 119 10.70 -26.74 -4.16
C ARG A 119 11.44 -25.45 -4.53
N ILE A 120 10.70 -24.38 -4.85
CA ILE A 120 11.27 -23.08 -5.22
C ILE A 120 11.58 -22.30 -3.94
N PHE A 121 10.63 -22.29 -3.00
CA PHE A 121 10.79 -21.62 -1.71
C PHE A 121 12.06 -22.10 -1.00
N ASN A 122 12.34 -23.40 -1.02
CA ASN A 122 13.52 -24.00 -0.38
C ASN A 122 14.87 -23.60 -1.00
N GLN A 123 14.88 -22.98 -2.19
CA GLN A 123 16.11 -22.46 -2.80
C GLN A 123 16.52 -21.11 -2.22
N ALA A 124 15.63 -20.43 -1.49
CA ALA A 124 15.96 -19.20 -0.79
C ALA A 124 16.95 -19.44 0.35
N ASP A 125 17.67 -18.40 0.71
CA ASP A 125 18.63 -18.42 1.83
C ASP A 125 17.96 -18.94 3.11
N LEU A 126 18.68 -19.80 3.84
CA LEU A 126 18.16 -20.46 5.03
C LEU A 126 17.69 -19.44 6.09
N SER A 127 18.46 -18.37 6.30
CA SER A 127 18.15 -17.30 7.24
C SER A 127 16.82 -16.63 6.89
N LEU A 128 16.63 -16.28 5.62
CA LEU A 128 15.42 -15.65 5.12
C LEU A 128 14.20 -16.56 5.34
N ARG A 129 14.30 -17.84 4.96
CA ARG A 129 13.20 -18.80 5.15
C ARG A 129 12.79 -18.94 6.61
N GLN A 130 13.78 -19.02 7.51
CA GLN A 130 13.52 -19.12 8.95
C GLN A 130 12.83 -17.88 9.49
N SER A 131 13.30 -16.68 9.12
CA SER A 131 12.67 -15.42 9.50
C SER A 131 11.24 -15.29 8.99
N LEU A 132 11.00 -15.59 7.71
CA LEU A 132 9.67 -15.54 7.10
C LEU A 132 8.69 -16.49 7.79
N MET A 133 9.12 -17.74 8.02
CA MET A 133 8.30 -18.75 8.70
C MET A 133 8.03 -18.38 10.16
N HIS A 134 9.01 -17.81 10.86
CA HIS A 134 8.85 -17.35 12.24
C HIS A 134 7.80 -16.22 12.34
N ASN A 135 7.89 -15.24 11.44
CA ASN A 135 6.95 -14.13 11.38
C ASN A 135 5.54 -14.62 11.04
N ALA A 136 5.40 -15.48 10.03
CA ALA A 136 4.11 -16.02 9.61
C ALA A 136 3.42 -16.81 10.73
N LYS A 137 4.16 -17.66 11.45
CA LYS A 137 3.64 -18.39 12.62
C LYS A 137 3.21 -17.46 13.75
N SER A 138 3.97 -16.39 13.99
CA SER A 138 3.64 -15.40 15.02
C SER A 138 2.34 -14.66 14.70
N ILE A 139 2.11 -14.31 13.43
CA ILE A 139 0.86 -13.69 12.97
C ILE A 139 -0.31 -14.65 13.15
N GLN A 140 -0.18 -15.89 12.69
CA GLN A 140 -1.23 -16.90 12.81
C GLN A 140 -1.64 -17.15 14.28
N LYS A 141 -0.66 -17.15 15.20
CA LYS A 141 -0.93 -17.29 16.63
C LYS A 141 -1.72 -16.12 17.19
N ASN A 142 -1.44 -14.89 16.73
CA ASN A 142 -2.14 -13.70 17.19
C ASN A 142 -3.57 -13.59 16.62
N GLU A 143 -3.83 -14.15 15.44
CA GLU A 143 -5.18 -14.18 14.84
C GLU A 143 -6.12 -15.22 15.50
N GLN A 144 -5.55 -16.21 16.19
CA GLN A 144 -6.30 -17.26 16.88
C GLN A 144 -6.57 -16.97 18.37
N ALA A 145 -6.02 -15.88 18.91
CA ALA A 145 -6.15 -15.46 20.30
C ALA A 145 -7.24 -14.40 20.47
#